data_AF-A0A1H1HA04-F1
#
_entry.id   AF-A0A1H1HA04-F1
#
_cell.length_a   1.000
_cell.length_b   1.000
_cell.length_c   1.000
_cell.angle_alpha   90.00
_cell.angle_beta   90.00
_cell.angle_gamma   90.00
#
_symmetry.space_group_name_H-M   'P 1'
#
loop_
_entity.id
_entity.type
_entity.pdbx_description
1 polymer ?
#
loop_
_entity_poly.entity_id
_entity_poly.type
_entity_poly.pdbx_seq_one_letter_code
_entity_poly.pdbx_strand_id
1 'polypeptide(L)'
;MTKSSPDWRGNGVADRRVHGEYTGRECAPARKSAALPQPGSTASVELTALLTAVTRDEPRLLTIDEGAALPSGPFEQRHRSLQTGLRSWVERQTRHPLGYVEQLYTFADRDRTRDGEGSRVISISYLGLTREAGSSGTERSSWQSWYRYFPYEDWRSGAPAILAKALMPRLRQWVAAAPDRVTKRERAQRVEIDFGDCDDRSWNEELVLQRYELLYEAGLVPEAGRRAVVGAGQARPAEQARDPQAAFGQPMHHDHRRILATGIARLRAKIKYRPVVFELMPESFTLLRLQRSVEALAGRRLHKQNFRRLVEQQGLVEDTGEMSTDTGGRPAKLMRFRREVLRERSAMGTKLPLSLSG
;
A
#
# COMPACT_ATOMS: atom_id res chain seq x y z
N MET A 1 -4.04 -37.90 -59.06
CA MET A 1 -4.68 -37.61 -57.76
C MET A 1 -4.07 -36.32 -57.23
N THR A 2 -4.30 -35.12 -57.80
CA THR A 2 -5.50 -34.25 -57.80
C THR A 2 -6.06 -33.90 -56.42
N LYS A 3 -5.94 -32.61 -56.05
CA LYS A 3 -6.90 -31.68 -55.40
C LYS A 3 -6.12 -30.57 -54.67
N SER A 4 -6.52 -29.31 -54.55
CA SER A 4 -7.46 -28.40 -55.23
C SER A 4 -7.43 -27.11 -54.41
N SER A 5 -7.20 -25.95 -55.05
CA SER A 5 -7.59 -24.62 -54.52
C SER A 5 -9.08 -24.38 -54.76
N PRO A 6 -9.77 -23.58 -53.93
CA PRO A 6 -10.99 -22.85 -54.31
C PRO A 6 -10.61 -21.38 -54.60
N ASP A 7 -10.74 -20.84 -55.82
CA ASP A 7 -11.93 -20.51 -56.62
C ASP A 7 -12.84 -19.43 -55.97
N TRP A 8 -12.65 -18.18 -56.40
CA TRP A 8 -13.55 -17.05 -56.20
C TRP A 8 -13.95 -16.50 -57.58
N ARG A 9 -15.13 -16.88 -58.08
CA ARG A 9 -15.89 -16.16 -59.11
C ARG A 9 -16.78 -15.15 -58.39
N GLY A 10 -16.97 -13.89 -58.78
CA GLY A 10 -17.06 -13.31 -60.11
C GLY A 10 -18.53 -13.00 -60.40
N ASN A 11 -18.91 -11.71 -60.36
CA ASN A 11 -19.90 -11.09 -61.26
C ASN A 11 -20.07 -9.60 -60.94
N GLY A 12 -19.70 -8.74 -61.89
CA GLY A 12 -20.11 -7.33 -61.93
C GLY A 12 -21.39 -7.16 -62.74
N VAL A 13 -21.96 -5.95 -62.68
CA VAL A 13 -22.32 -5.08 -63.83
C VAL A 13 -23.29 -3.96 -63.39
N ALA A 14 -23.06 -2.79 -63.98
CA ALA A 14 -23.97 -1.67 -64.30
C ALA A 14 -24.13 -0.49 -63.34
N ASP A 15 -23.42 0.56 -63.73
CA ASP A 15 -23.68 1.99 -63.58
C ASP A 15 -25.05 2.41 -64.13
N ARG A 16 -25.74 3.32 -63.42
CA ARG A 16 -26.84 4.14 -63.96
C ARG A 16 -27.02 5.42 -63.13
N ARG A 17 -26.59 6.55 -63.68
CA ARG A 17 -26.93 7.92 -63.23
C ARG A 17 -28.41 8.21 -63.47
N VAL A 18 -29.08 8.93 -62.54
CA VAL A 18 -30.08 9.98 -62.85
C VAL A 18 -30.08 11.06 -61.75
N HIS A 19 -30.23 12.31 -62.19
CA HIS A 19 -30.26 13.59 -61.49
C HIS A 19 -31.40 13.79 -60.46
N GLY A 20 -31.18 14.72 -59.50
CA GLY A 20 -32.23 15.33 -58.67
C GLY A 20 -31.76 16.54 -57.84
N GLU A 21 -31.87 17.73 -58.44
CA GLU A 21 -32.26 19.05 -57.89
C GLU A 21 -31.71 19.57 -56.54
N TYR A 22 -30.87 20.61 -56.66
CA TYR A 22 -30.58 21.57 -55.59
C TYR A 22 -31.72 22.61 -55.54
N THR A 23 -32.47 22.63 -54.43
CA THR A 23 -33.28 23.79 -54.05
C THR A 23 -32.76 24.33 -52.72
N GLY A 24 -32.35 25.60 -52.75
CA GLY A 24 -31.92 26.33 -51.56
C GLY A 24 -33.09 26.53 -50.59
N ARG A 25 -32.82 26.25 -49.32
CA ARG A 25 -33.56 26.85 -48.20
C ARG A 25 -32.59 27.52 -47.26
N GLU A 26 -32.95 28.75 -46.95
CA GLU A 26 -32.27 29.73 -46.11
C GLU A 26 -31.79 29.16 -44.78
N CYS A 27 -30.55 29.47 -44.42
CA CYS A 27 -29.97 29.17 -43.12
C CYS A 27 -30.35 30.30 -42.14
N ALA A 28 -31.34 30.05 -41.28
CA ALA A 28 -31.70 30.93 -40.15
C ALA A 28 -30.71 30.74 -38.98
N PRO A 29 -30.46 31.78 -38.15
CA PRO A 29 -29.27 31.84 -37.30
C PRO A 29 -29.44 31.19 -35.92
N ALA A 30 -28.27 30.90 -35.32
CA ALA A 30 -28.02 30.66 -33.90
C ALA A 30 -28.60 29.40 -33.25
N ARG A 31 -27.91 28.26 -33.42
CA ARG A 31 -27.90 27.22 -32.39
C ARG A 31 -27.20 27.79 -31.15
N LYS A 32 -27.95 27.91 -30.06
CA LYS A 32 -27.45 28.18 -28.70
C LYS A 32 -26.18 27.38 -28.46
N SER A 33 -25.08 28.08 -28.20
CA SER A 33 -23.85 27.49 -27.66
C SER A 33 -24.24 26.63 -26.47
N ALA A 34 -24.06 25.31 -26.58
CA ALA A 34 -24.20 24.43 -25.43
C ALA A 34 -23.14 24.89 -24.43
N ALA A 35 -23.58 25.45 -23.31
CA ALA A 35 -22.69 25.87 -22.24
C ALA A 35 -21.80 24.68 -21.88
N LEU A 36 -20.47 24.89 -21.91
CA LEU A 36 -19.53 23.95 -21.32
C LEU A 36 -20.00 23.65 -19.89
N PRO A 37 -19.93 22.39 -19.43
CA PRO A 37 -20.27 22.07 -18.05
C PRO A 37 -19.45 22.96 -17.11
N GLN A 38 -20.16 23.73 -16.28
CA GLN A 38 -19.59 24.59 -15.26
C GLN A 38 -18.64 23.75 -14.36
N PRO A 39 -17.43 24.21 -14.02
CA PRO A 39 -16.51 23.45 -13.16
C PRO A 39 -17.03 23.44 -11.72
N GLY A 40 -17.96 22.53 -11.43
CA GLY A 40 -18.75 22.50 -10.19
C GLY A 40 -18.21 21.65 -9.05
N SER A 41 -16.92 21.32 -9.01
CA SER A 41 -16.30 20.78 -7.78
C SER A 41 -14.80 21.04 -7.78
N THR A 42 -14.31 21.83 -6.84
CA THR A 42 -12.88 21.96 -6.57
C THR A 42 -12.39 20.66 -5.93
N ALA A 43 -11.36 20.05 -6.52
CA ALA A 43 -10.65 18.95 -5.88
C ALA A 43 -9.46 19.52 -5.11
N SER A 44 -9.34 19.20 -3.83
CA SER A 44 -8.15 19.53 -3.05
C SER A 44 -7.21 18.33 -3.00
N VAL A 45 -5.90 18.59 -2.96
CA VAL A 45 -4.89 17.53 -2.88
C VAL A 45 -4.34 17.50 -1.46
N GLU A 46 -4.36 16.34 -0.84
CA GLU A 46 -3.71 16.06 0.44
C GLU A 46 -2.49 15.17 0.22
N LEU A 47 -1.40 15.46 0.92
CA LEU A 47 -0.19 14.67 0.92
C LEU A 47 -0.13 13.88 2.23
N THR A 48 -0.01 12.56 2.15
CA THR A 48 0.05 11.67 3.33
C THR A 48 1.38 10.92 3.38
N ALA A 49 2.06 10.95 4.52
CA ALA A 49 3.34 10.30 4.73
C ALA A 49 3.20 9.05 5.61
N LEU A 50 3.58 7.90 5.06
CA LEU A 50 3.82 6.68 5.80
C LEU A 50 5.30 6.63 6.19
N LEU A 51 5.62 7.01 7.42
CA LEU A 51 7.00 7.05 7.92
C LEU A 51 7.32 5.85 8.79
N THR A 52 8.18 4.99 8.28
CA THR A 52 8.54 3.72 8.90
C THR A 52 9.95 3.76 9.45
N ALA A 53 10.12 3.24 10.67
CA ALA A 53 11.39 2.97 11.32
C ALA A 53 11.40 1.54 11.88
N VAL A 54 12.56 1.05 12.31
CA VAL A 54 12.64 -0.19 13.09
C VAL A 54 13.44 0.06 14.37
N THR A 55 12.80 -0.15 15.50
CA THR A 55 13.37 0.09 16.83
C THR A 55 13.04 -1.07 17.75
N ARG A 56 14.05 -1.56 18.50
CA ARG A 56 13.89 -2.68 19.45
C ARG A 56 13.16 -3.89 18.84
N ASP A 57 13.59 -4.27 17.63
CA ASP A 57 13.01 -5.39 16.88
C ASP A 57 11.51 -5.21 16.57
N GLU A 58 10.98 -3.99 16.57
CA GLU A 58 9.61 -3.69 16.15
C GLU A 58 9.59 -2.74 14.96
N PRO A 59 8.70 -2.97 13.99
CA PRO A 59 8.40 -1.99 12.95
C PRO A 59 7.55 -0.86 13.55
N ARG A 60 8.07 0.36 13.46
CA ARG A 60 7.46 1.56 14.03
C ARG A 60 6.93 2.44 12.92
N LEU A 61 5.77 3.01 13.16
CA LEU A 61 5.07 3.96 12.33
C LEU A 61 4.98 5.28 13.06
N LEU A 62 5.38 6.37 12.42
CA LEU A 62 5.16 7.72 12.94
C LEU A 62 3.71 8.13 12.69
N THR A 63 3.06 8.58 13.75
CA THR A 63 1.64 8.93 13.75
C THR A 63 1.40 10.27 14.44
N ILE A 64 0.28 10.90 14.11
CA ILE A 64 -0.26 12.10 14.76
C ILE A 64 -1.63 11.79 15.37
N ASP A 65 -2.22 12.77 16.06
CA ASP A 65 -3.53 12.66 16.69
C ASP A 65 -3.64 11.41 17.60
N GLU A 66 -2.67 11.27 18.50
CA GLU A 66 -2.58 10.15 19.46
C GLU A 66 -2.57 8.76 18.80
N GLY A 67 -2.06 8.67 17.57
CA GLY A 67 -2.01 7.41 16.82
C GLY A 67 -3.22 7.18 15.92
N ALA A 68 -4.15 8.13 15.80
CA ALA A 68 -5.32 7.99 14.95
C ALA A 68 -5.06 8.42 13.49
N ALA A 69 -3.96 9.11 13.17
CA ALA A 69 -3.65 9.52 11.80
C ALA A 69 -2.17 9.37 11.40
N LEU A 70 -1.96 9.26 10.09
CA LEU A 70 -0.64 9.44 9.47
C LEU A 70 -0.36 10.93 9.33
N PRO A 71 0.91 11.39 9.41
CA PRO A 71 1.27 12.76 9.08
C PRO A 71 0.77 13.15 7.69
N SER A 72 -0.11 14.15 7.61
CA SER A 72 -0.71 14.57 6.36
C SER A 72 -1.02 16.07 6.32
N GLY A 73 -1.17 16.64 5.12
CA GLY A 73 -1.57 18.03 4.96
C GLY A 73 -1.79 18.45 3.50
N PRO A 74 -2.43 19.60 3.26
CA PRO A 74 -2.78 20.05 1.92
C PRO A 74 -1.55 20.36 1.07
N PHE A 75 -1.64 20.10 -0.23
CA PHE A 75 -0.69 20.63 -1.21
C PHE A 75 -1.01 22.10 -1.49
N GLU A 76 -0.13 23.00 -1.06
CA GLU A 76 -0.32 24.45 -1.16
C GLU A 76 0.52 25.07 -2.28
N GLN A 77 0.11 26.24 -2.77
CA GLN A 77 0.78 26.96 -3.86
C GLN A 77 2.26 27.26 -3.60
N ARG A 78 2.67 27.37 -2.33
CA ARG A 78 4.08 27.59 -1.94
C ARG A 78 4.99 26.38 -2.16
N HIS A 79 4.43 25.19 -2.36
CA HIS A 79 5.20 23.97 -2.57
C HIS A 79 5.59 23.82 -4.04
N ARG A 80 6.90 23.89 -4.34
CA ARG A 80 7.41 23.73 -5.72
C ARG A 80 7.16 22.35 -6.33
N SER A 81 6.94 21.34 -5.50
CA SER A 81 6.62 19.97 -5.91
C SER A 81 5.85 19.24 -4.81
N LEU A 82 5.15 18.15 -5.16
CA LEU A 82 4.47 17.28 -4.20
C LEU A 82 5.45 16.76 -3.13
N GLN A 83 6.65 16.35 -3.55
CA GLN A 83 7.67 15.85 -2.62
C GLN A 83 8.17 16.94 -1.67
N THR A 84 8.35 18.18 -2.16
CA THR A 84 8.71 19.33 -1.30
C THR A 84 7.60 19.63 -0.30
N GLY A 85 6.34 19.57 -0.72
CA GLY A 85 5.19 19.75 0.18
C GLY A 85 5.10 18.69 1.26
N LEU A 86 5.29 17.42 0.89
CA LEU A 86 5.31 16.30 1.84
C LEU A 86 6.44 16.50 2.87
N ARG A 87 7.66 16.83 2.40
CA ARG A 87 8.79 17.09 3.29
C ARG A 87 8.49 18.20 4.29
N SER A 88 7.93 19.29 3.80
CA SER A 88 7.54 20.43 4.62
C SER A 88 6.51 20.06 5.70
N TRP A 89 5.49 19.25 5.37
CA TRP A 89 4.48 18.82 6.34
C TRP A 89 5.04 17.87 7.40
N VAL A 90 5.82 16.87 6.98
CA VAL A 90 6.45 15.92 7.90
C VAL A 90 7.37 16.64 8.87
N GLU A 91 8.25 17.51 8.39
CA GLU A 91 9.18 18.26 9.24
C GLU A 91 8.43 19.18 10.21
N ARG A 92 7.36 19.86 9.75
CA ARG A 92 6.50 20.69 10.63
C ARG A 92 5.81 19.88 11.73
N GLN A 93 5.22 18.74 11.39
CA GLN A 93 4.39 17.96 12.31
C GLN A 93 5.22 17.09 13.26
N THR A 94 6.38 16.62 12.79
CA THR A 94 7.11 15.54 13.46
C THR A 94 8.55 15.89 13.80
N ARG A 95 9.10 16.98 13.26
CA ARG A 95 10.52 17.38 13.39
C ARG A 95 11.54 16.32 12.93
N HIS A 96 11.10 15.29 12.20
CA HIS A 96 11.98 14.26 11.67
C HIS A 96 12.31 14.54 10.19
N PRO A 97 13.61 14.59 9.81
CA PRO A 97 13.97 14.71 8.40
C PRO A 97 13.61 13.44 7.65
N LEU A 98 13.11 13.60 6.43
CA LEU A 98 12.84 12.49 5.51
C LEU A 98 14.13 12.07 4.79
N GLY A 99 14.58 10.84 5.03
CA GLY A 99 15.64 10.22 4.24
C GLY A 99 15.10 9.73 2.91
N TYR A 100 14.94 8.41 2.81
CA TYR A 100 14.34 7.74 1.68
C TYR A 100 12.84 8.05 1.57
N VAL A 101 12.37 8.43 0.38
CA VAL A 101 10.95 8.67 0.09
C VAL A 101 10.60 8.16 -1.30
N GLU A 102 9.49 7.44 -1.39
CA GLU A 102 8.92 6.96 -2.64
C GLU A 102 7.41 7.21 -2.63
N GLN A 103 6.84 7.58 -3.77
CA GLN A 103 5.39 7.66 -3.91
C GLN A 103 4.78 6.25 -3.88
N LEU A 104 3.76 6.06 -3.06
CA LEU A 104 3.01 4.81 -2.98
C LEU A 104 1.88 4.78 -4.00
N TYR A 105 0.82 5.51 -3.71
CA TYR A 105 -0.42 5.46 -4.47
C TYR A 105 -1.18 6.77 -4.33
N THR A 106 -2.07 7.03 -5.29
CA THR A 106 -2.99 8.16 -5.26
C THR A 106 -4.39 7.63 -5.01
N PHE A 107 -4.99 8.02 -3.90
CA PHE A 107 -6.33 7.67 -3.48
C PHE A 107 -7.26 8.84 -3.78
N ALA A 108 -8.23 8.64 -4.65
CA ALA A 108 -9.31 9.59 -4.88
C ALA A 108 -10.56 9.03 -4.20
N ASP A 109 -10.81 9.41 -2.96
CA ASP A 109 -12.02 8.99 -2.26
C ASP A 109 -13.05 10.13 -2.26
N ARG A 110 -14.30 9.79 -2.59
CA ARG A 110 -15.44 10.72 -2.54
C ARG A 110 -15.87 10.99 -1.10
N ASP A 111 -15.51 10.11 -0.17
CA ASP A 111 -15.97 10.15 1.22
C ASP A 111 -15.07 11.02 2.12
N ARG A 112 -13.95 11.54 1.60
CA ARG A 112 -13.14 12.58 2.23
C ARG A 112 -13.73 13.95 1.90
N THR A 113 -14.91 14.27 2.44
CA THR A 113 -15.41 15.66 2.43
C THR A 113 -14.91 16.35 3.69
N ARG A 114 -14.12 17.41 3.51
CA ARG A 114 -13.79 18.32 4.60
C ARG A 114 -15.02 19.20 4.79
N ASP A 115 -15.70 19.06 5.91
CA ASP A 115 -16.76 19.97 6.39
C ASP A 115 -17.95 20.22 5.45
N GLY A 116 -18.63 19.16 4.99
CA GLY A 116 -19.97 19.26 4.38
C GLY A 116 -20.07 20.00 3.03
N GLU A 117 -18.99 20.62 2.56
CA GLU A 117 -18.86 21.13 1.20
C GLU A 117 -18.33 20.01 0.30
N GLY A 118 -19.00 19.78 -0.83
CA GLY A 118 -18.73 18.72 -1.81
C GLY A 118 -17.38 18.80 -2.55
N SER A 119 -16.32 19.24 -1.87
CA SER A 119 -14.95 19.20 -2.35
C SER A 119 -14.41 17.77 -2.30
N ARG A 120 -13.85 17.31 -3.42
CA ARG A 120 -13.21 15.99 -3.49
C ARG A 120 -11.79 16.10 -2.96
N VAL A 121 -11.36 15.22 -2.05
CA VAL A 121 -9.95 15.16 -1.64
C VAL A 121 -9.24 14.04 -2.39
N ILE A 122 -8.14 14.39 -3.07
CA ILE A 122 -7.20 13.46 -3.67
C ILE A 122 -6.03 13.31 -2.70
N SER A 123 -5.91 12.14 -2.06
CA SER A 123 -4.78 11.82 -1.17
C SER A 123 -3.64 11.19 -1.97
N ILE A 124 -2.49 11.83 -2.00
CA ILE A 124 -1.25 11.30 -2.58
C ILE A 124 -0.37 10.81 -1.44
N SER A 125 -0.15 9.51 -1.41
CA SER A 125 0.56 8.84 -0.32
C SER A 125 2.01 8.53 -0.67
N TYR A 126 2.88 8.64 0.32
CA TYR A 126 4.32 8.39 0.18
C TYR A 126 4.81 7.45 1.29
N LEU A 127 5.69 6.52 0.94
CA LEU A 127 6.45 5.70 1.88
C LEU A 127 7.78 6.38 2.14
N GLY A 128 8.05 6.71 3.40
CA GLY A 128 9.35 7.14 3.86
C GLY A 128 9.97 6.12 4.82
N LEU A 129 11.27 5.90 4.65
CA LEU A 129 12.07 5.07 5.56
C LEU A 129 13.04 5.99 6.30
N THR A 130 13.07 5.87 7.62
CA THR A 130 13.93 6.69 8.48
C THR A 130 14.35 5.92 9.73
N ARG A 131 15.23 6.55 10.51
CA ARG A 131 15.65 6.05 11.82
C ARG A 131 14.93 6.85 12.89
N GLU A 132 14.45 6.17 13.92
CA GLU A 132 13.88 6.82 15.10
C GLU A 132 15.01 7.55 15.84
N ALA A 133 15.03 8.88 15.75
CA ALA A 133 15.92 9.71 16.55
C ALA A 133 15.35 9.79 17.97
N GLY A 134 16.22 9.67 18.99
CA GLY A 134 15.82 9.60 20.40
C GLY A 134 14.82 10.69 20.79
N SER A 135 13.73 10.27 21.46
CA SER A 135 12.67 11.03 22.13
C SER A 135 12.58 12.53 21.84
N SER A 136 12.48 12.89 20.56
CA SER A 136 12.26 14.27 20.10
C SER A 136 10.86 14.42 19.49
N GLY A 137 9.91 13.61 19.97
CA GLY A 137 8.51 13.76 19.62
C GLY A 137 7.98 15.07 20.18
N THR A 138 7.25 15.82 19.35
CA THR A 138 6.32 16.83 19.86
C THR A 138 5.21 16.13 20.66
N GLU A 139 4.55 16.81 21.59
CA GLU A 139 3.40 16.26 22.35
C GLU A 139 2.28 15.65 21.46
N ARG A 140 2.26 15.97 20.16
CA ARG A 140 1.25 15.53 19.19
C ARG A 140 1.68 14.42 18.23
N SER A 141 2.93 13.97 18.26
CA SER A 141 3.42 12.89 17.37
C SER A 141 4.03 11.74 18.16
N SER A 142 3.78 10.51 17.71
CA SER A 142 4.27 9.31 18.41
C SER A 142 4.62 8.18 17.46
N TRP A 143 5.65 7.41 17.82
CA TRP A 143 6.03 6.18 17.15
C TRP A 143 5.21 5.02 17.70
N GLN A 144 4.40 4.40 16.86
CA GLN A 144 3.53 3.27 17.20
C GLN A 144 4.00 2.00 16.51
N SER A 145 3.88 0.83 17.14
CA SER A 145 4.05 -0.43 16.43
C SER A 145 2.96 -0.54 15.35
N TRP A 146 3.31 -0.87 14.11
CA TRP A 146 2.29 -1.01 13.08
C TRP A 146 1.35 -2.20 13.33
N TYR A 147 1.74 -3.14 14.21
CA TYR A 147 0.95 -4.31 14.58
C TYR A 147 -0.19 -3.94 15.52
N ARG A 148 -0.15 -2.73 16.10
CA ARG A 148 -1.30 -2.12 16.76
C ARG A 148 -2.50 -1.97 15.82
N TYR A 149 -2.23 -1.64 14.55
CA TYR A 149 -3.25 -1.48 13.51
C TYR A 149 -3.56 -2.79 12.79
N PHE A 150 -2.64 -3.75 12.80
CA PHE A 150 -2.83 -5.07 12.17
C PHE A 150 -2.34 -6.20 13.08
N PRO A 151 -3.08 -6.52 14.16
CA PRO A 151 -2.63 -7.47 15.18
C PRO A 151 -2.51 -8.91 14.67
N TYR A 152 -3.06 -9.20 13.49
CA TYR A 152 -3.01 -10.50 12.83
C TYR A 152 -1.81 -10.66 11.85
N GLU A 153 -0.93 -9.65 11.75
CA GLU A 153 0.19 -9.63 10.79
C GLU A 153 1.54 -10.03 11.38
N ASP A 154 1.66 -10.22 12.70
CA ASP A 154 2.91 -10.62 13.36
C ASP A 154 2.94 -12.12 13.66
N TRP A 155 3.59 -12.87 12.78
CA TRP A 155 3.75 -14.33 12.86
C TRP A 155 5.10 -14.76 13.45
N ARG A 156 5.90 -13.83 13.97
CA ARG A 156 7.24 -14.14 14.50
C ARG A 156 7.24 -15.06 15.73
N SER A 157 6.08 -15.19 16.37
CA SER A 157 5.81 -16.08 17.51
C SER A 157 4.82 -17.19 17.16
N GLY A 158 4.60 -17.46 15.86
CA GLY A 158 3.56 -18.35 15.36
C GLY A 158 2.26 -17.62 15.03
N ALA A 159 1.22 -18.38 14.65
CA ALA A 159 -0.07 -17.82 14.24
C ALA A 159 -0.72 -17.00 15.38
N PRO A 160 -1.07 -15.72 15.14
CA PRO A 160 -1.76 -14.90 16.13
C PRO A 160 -3.07 -15.53 16.61
N ALA A 161 -3.24 -15.68 17.93
CA ALA A 161 -4.43 -16.31 18.51
C ALA A 161 -5.75 -15.63 18.11
N ILE A 162 -5.72 -14.34 17.79
CA ILE A 162 -6.87 -13.56 17.32
C ILE A 162 -7.45 -14.10 16.00
N LEU A 163 -6.62 -14.72 15.14
CA LEU A 163 -7.06 -15.33 13.89
C LEU A 163 -8.06 -16.47 14.16
N ALA A 164 -7.60 -17.49 14.88
CA ALA A 164 -8.41 -18.68 15.16
C ALA A 164 -9.58 -18.39 16.12
N LYS A 165 -9.35 -17.57 17.16
CA LYS A 165 -10.34 -17.34 18.22
C LYS A 165 -11.46 -16.38 17.84
N ALA A 166 -11.19 -15.40 16.98
CA ALA A 166 -12.14 -14.31 16.72
C ALA A 166 -12.34 -14.01 15.24
N LEU A 167 -11.28 -13.92 14.44
CA LEU A 167 -11.36 -13.49 13.04
C LEU A 167 -12.04 -14.54 12.15
N MET A 168 -11.50 -15.76 12.14
CA MET A 168 -11.97 -16.82 11.26
C MET A 168 -13.44 -17.21 11.50
N PRO A 169 -13.94 -17.31 12.75
CA PRO A 169 -15.37 -17.52 12.99
C PRO A 169 -16.26 -16.44 12.34
N ARG A 170 -15.88 -15.16 12.44
CA ARG A 170 -16.64 -14.04 11.86
C ARG A 170 -16.57 -14.02 10.33
N LEU A 171 -15.42 -14.35 9.76
CA LEU A 171 -15.28 -14.50 8.30
C LEU A 171 -16.13 -15.66 7.76
N ARG A 172 -16.17 -16.79 8.46
CA ARG A 172 -17.06 -17.92 8.09
C ARG A 172 -18.53 -17.53 8.15
N GLN A 173 -18.95 -16.73 9.14
CA GLN A 173 -20.31 -16.18 9.20
C GLN A 173 -20.59 -15.25 8.02
N TRP A 174 -19.67 -14.36 7.68
CA TRP A 174 -19.79 -13.47 6.52
C TRP A 174 -19.89 -14.23 5.19
N VAL A 175 -19.11 -15.29 5.01
CA VAL A 175 -19.21 -16.21 3.86
C VAL A 175 -20.58 -16.90 3.84
N ALA A 176 -21.05 -17.40 4.98
CA ALA A 176 -22.34 -18.10 5.08
C ALA A 176 -23.54 -17.17 4.81
N ALA A 177 -23.43 -15.89 5.15
CA ALA A 177 -24.45 -14.86 4.92
C ALA A 177 -24.49 -14.32 3.48
N ALA A 178 -23.77 -14.92 2.52
CA ALA A 178 -23.83 -14.53 1.12
C ALA A 178 -25.24 -14.76 0.52
N PRO A 179 -25.72 -13.88 -0.37
CA PRO A 179 -27.08 -13.95 -0.93
C PRO A 179 -27.28 -15.13 -1.89
N ASP A 180 -26.23 -15.58 -2.56
CA ASP A 180 -26.27 -16.67 -3.54
C ASP A 180 -25.02 -17.55 -3.52
N ARG A 181 -25.06 -18.68 -4.24
CA ARG A 181 -23.97 -19.67 -4.28
C ARG A 181 -22.70 -19.17 -4.95
N VAL A 182 -22.81 -18.22 -5.90
CA VAL A 182 -21.65 -17.65 -6.60
C VAL A 182 -20.90 -16.73 -5.63
N THR A 183 -21.58 -15.76 -5.04
CA THR A 183 -20.97 -14.88 -4.02
C THR A 183 -20.43 -15.66 -2.83
N LYS A 184 -21.13 -16.72 -2.39
CA LYS A 184 -20.62 -17.59 -1.31
C LYS A 184 -19.27 -18.23 -1.66
N ARG A 185 -19.12 -18.71 -2.90
CA ARG A 185 -17.86 -19.32 -3.38
C ARG A 185 -16.75 -18.27 -3.51
N GLU A 186 -17.06 -17.10 -4.06
CA GLU A 186 -16.09 -16.00 -4.20
C GLU A 186 -15.58 -15.53 -2.83
N ARG A 187 -16.47 -15.34 -1.85
CA ARG A 187 -16.10 -14.98 -0.47
C ARG A 187 -15.23 -16.05 0.17
N ALA A 188 -15.60 -17.33 0.02
CA ALA A 188 -14.83 -18.45 0.57
C ALA A 188 -13.41 -18.49 -0.01
N GLN A 189 -13.29 -18.38 -1.34
CA GLN A 189 -12.01 -18.38 -2.04
C GLN A 189 -11.12 -17.20 -1.61
N ARG A 190 -11.68 -16.01 -1.44
CA ARG A 190 -10.91 -14.84 -0.97
C ARG A 190 -10.42 -15.01 0.46
N VAL A 191 -11.25 -15.55 1.35
CA VAL A 191 -10.83 -15.86 2.73
C VAL A 191 -9.70 -16.88 2.74
N GLU A 192 -9.78 -17.92 1.90
CA GLU A 192 -8.73 -18.93 1.74
C GLU A 192 -7.42 -18.34 1.20
N ILE A 193 -7.47 -17.49 0.17
CA ILE A 193 -6.28 -16.84 -0.39
C ILE A 193 -5.63 -15.89 0.62
N ASP A 194 -6.43 -15.07 1.30
CA ASP A 194 -5.92 -13.98 2.13
C ASP A 194 -5.42 -14.45 3.50
N PHE A 195 -6.08 -15.47 4.10
CA PHE A 195 -5.78 -15.96 5.45
C PHE A 195 -5.25 -17.40 5.48
N GLY A 196 -5.36 -18.15 4.39
CA GLY A 196 -4.96 -19.57 4.33
C GLY A 196 -5.68 -20.42 5.36
N ASP A 197 -5.05 -21.54 5.72
CA ASP A 197 -5.48 -22.42 6.81
C ASP A 197 -5.05 -21.90 8.20
N CYS A 198 -4.66 -20.63 8.28
CA CYS A 198 -4.00 -20.06 9.47
C CYS A 198 -2.75 -20.86 9.88
N ASP A 199 -2.01 -21.38 8.90
CA ASP A 199 -0.72 -22.03 9.08
C ASP A 199 0.44 -21.17 8.53
N ASP A 200 1.67 -21.45 8.97
CA ASP A 200 2.84 -20.66 8.57
C ASP A 200 3.23 -20.90 7.10
N ARG A 201 2.77 -22.00 6.47
CA ARG A 201 3.16 -22.36 5.10
C ARG A 201 2.37 -21.60 4.05
N SER A 202 1.09 -21.37 4.29
CA SER A 202 0.18 -20.67 3.38
C SER A 202 0.19 -19.16 3.56
N TRP A 203 0.75 -18.64 4.66
CA TRP A 203 0.76 -17.21 4.94
C TRP A 203 1.67 -16.43 3.98
N ASN A 204 1.06 -15.61 3.13
CA ASN A 204 1.77 -14.67 2.26
C ASN A 204 1.80 -13.27 2.89
N GLU A 205 2.95 -12.84 3.40
CA GLU A 205 3.10 -11.55 4.08
C GLU A 205 2.80 -10.32 3.21
N GLU A 206 2.70 -10.45 1.87
CA GLU A 206 2.39 -9.33 0.97
C GLU A 206 0.89 -9.00 0.89
N LEU A 207 -0.01 -9.90 1.34
CA LEU A 207 -1.47 -9.74 1.20
C LEU A 207 -2.12 -8.81 2.25
N VAL A 208 -1.36 -7.88 2.84
CA VAL A 208 -1.84 -7.01 3.93
C VAL A 208 -3.00 -6.13 3.49
N LEU A 209 -2.92 -5.58 2.29
CA LEU A 209 -3.99 -4.73 1.73
C LEU A 209 -5.25 -5.56 1.44
N GLN A 210 -5.09 -6.74 0.83
CA GLN A 210 -6.18 -7.64 0.48
C GLN A 210 -6.95 -8.07 1.73
N ARG A 211 -6.23 -8.48 2.78
CA ARG A 211 -6.84 -8.77 4.08
C ARG A 211 -7.59 -7.58 4.64
N TYR A 212 -6.98 -6.39 4.66
CA TYR A 212 -7.66 -5.20 5.15
C TYR A 212 -8.95 -4.90 4.36
N GLU A 213 -8.91 -4.98 3.03
CA GLU A 213 -10.07 -4.76 2.16
C GLU A 213 -11.16 -5.82 2.37
N LEU A 214 -10.78 -7.08 2.58
CA LEU A 214 -11.71 -8.14 2.94
C LEU A 214 -12.39 -7.87 4.30
N LEU A 215 -11.62 -7.47 5.31
CA LEU A 215 -12.19 -7.11 6.62
C LEU A 215 -13.09 -5.87 6.56
N TYR A 216 -12.73 -4.90 5.72
CA TYR A 216 -13.55 -3.71 5.45
C TYR A 216 -14.88 -4.11 4.82
N GLU A 217 -14.86 -4.93 3.75
CA GLU A 217 -16.09 -5.42 3.10
C GLU A 217 -16.95 -6.28 4.03
N ALA A 218 -16.32 -7.07 4.91
CA ALA A 218 -17.00 -7.89 5.90
C ALA A 218 -17.56 -7.09 7.08
N GLY A 219 -17.33 -5.77 7.16
CA GLY A 219 -17.77 -4.94 8.28
C GLY A 219 -17.03 -5.25 9.60
N LEU A 220 -15.85 -5.87 9.51
CA LEU A 220 -15.07 -6.34 10.67
C LEU A 220 -14.03 -5.32 11.16
N VAL A 221 -13.95 -4.16 10.53
CA VAL A 221 -13.16 -3.00 10.99
C VAL A 221 -14.06 -1.78 11.19
N PRO A 222 -13.76 -0.91 12.17
CA PRO A 222 -14.59 0.26 12.49
C PRO A 222 -14.81 1.20 11.30
N GLU A 223 -13.83 1.28 10.40
CA GLU A 223 -13.87 2.13 9.21
C GLU A 223 -14.99 1.75 8.24
N ALA A 224 -15.43 0.48 8.22
CA ALA A 224 -16.52 0.02 7.35
C ALA A 224 -17.88 0.62 7.74
N GLY A 225 -18.13 0.81 9.04
CA GLY A 225 -19.40 1.34 9.56
C GLY A 225 -19.59 2.84 9.31
N ARG A 226 -18.50 3.60 9.17
CA ARG A 226 -18.56 5.06 8.89
C ARG A 226 -19.19 5.39 7.54
N ARG A 227 -19.10 4.47 6.56
CA ARG A 227 -19.73 4.60 5.23
C ARG A 227 -21.26 4.51 5.28
N ALA A 228 -21.82 3.76 6.22
CA ALA A 228 -23.27 3.59 6.34
C ALA A 228 -23.99 4.82 6.93
N VAL A 229 -23.28 5.67 7.69
CA VAL A 229 -23.86 6.81 8.42
C VAL A 229 -24.04 8.05 7.54
N VAL A 230 -23.26 8.20 6.45
CA VAL A 230 -23.26 9.41 5.62
C VAL A 230 -24.27 9.35 4.45
N GLY A 231 -24.86 8.18 4.16
CA GLY A 231 -25.59 7.95 2.90
C GLY A 231 -27.06 7.54 2.96
N ALA A 232 -27.61 7.10 4.09
CA ALA A 232 -29.01 6.70 4.14
C ALA A 232 -29.57 6.76 5.56
N GLY A 233 -30.63 7.53 5.76
CA GLY A 233 -31.52 7.32 6.89
C GLY A 233 -31.97 5.85 6.86
N GLN A 234 -31.76 5.15 7.97
CA GLN A 234 -31.98 3.70 8.17
C GLN A 234 -30.83 2.77 7.73
N ALA A 235 -29.62 3.02 8.21
CA ALA A 235 -28.71 1.93 8.51
C ALA A 235 -28.91 1.51 9.98
N ARG A 236 -29.36 0.28 10.23
CA ARG A 236 -29.29 -0.32 11.58
C ARG A 236 -27.84 -0.17 12.05
N PRO A 237 -27.55 0.49 13.18
CA PRO A 237 -26.21 0.44 13.72
C PRO A 237 -25.94 -1.03 14.01
N ALA A 238 -24.87 -1.58 13.43
CA ALA A 238 -24.37 -2.86 13.89
C ALA A 238 -24.11 -2.69 15.40
N GLU A 239 -24.94 -3.31 16.24
CA GLU A 239 -24.78 -3.31 17.70
C GLU A 239 -23.39 -3.83 18.11
N GLN A 240 -22.70 -4.52 17.19
CA GLN A 240 -21.30 -4.95 17.30
C GLN A 240 -20.24 -3.83 17.23
N ALA A 241 -20.58 -2.59 16.86
CA ALA A 241 -19.63 -1.47 16.80
C ALA A 241 -19.37 -0.79 18.16
N ARG A 242 -20.01 -1.25 19.25
CA ARG A 242 -19.90 -0.65 20.59
C ARG A 242 -18.72 -1.12 21.42
N ASP A 243 -17.94 -2.10 20.96
CA ASP A 243 -16.72 -2.50 21.65
C ASP A 243 -15.48 -2.13 20.80
N PRO A 244 -14.83 -0.98 21.10
CA PRO A 244 -13.55 -0.60 20.49
C PRO A 244 -12.45 -1.66 20.67
N GLN A 245 -12.59 -2.55 21.66
CA GLN A 245 -11.69 -3.68 21.92
C GLN A 245 -12.03 -4.92 21.07
N ALA A 246 -13.21 -4.98 20.44
CA ALA A 246 -13.64 -6.09 19.58
C ALA A 246 -13.24 -5.93 18.11
N ALA A 247 -12.76 -4.74 17.73
CA ALA A 247 -12.25 -4.43 16.39
C ALA A 247 -10.89 -5.09 16.15
N PHE A 248 -10.66 -5.60 14.94
CA PHE A 248 -9.40 -6.27 14.57
C PHE A 248 -8.26 -5.26 14.34
N GLY A 249 -7.88 -4.49 15.36
CA GLY A 249 -6.81 -3.47 15.35
C GLY A 249 -7.31 -2.03 15.52
N GLN A 250 -6.41 -1.13 15.91
CA GLN A 250 -6.72 0.29 16.16
C GLN A 250 -7.24 0.98 14.88
N PRO A 251 -8.34 1.75 14.96
CA PRO A 251 -8.82 2.50 13.81
C PRO A 251 -7.97 3.72 13.50
N MET A 252 -8.00 4.17 12.24
CA MET A 252 -7.42 5.46 11.84
C MET A 252 -8.48 6.39 11.22
N HIS A 253 -8.14 7.67 11.06
CA HIS A 253 -8.94 8.64 10.34
C HIS A 253 -8.96 8.36 8.84
N HIS A 254 -10.10 8.63 8.20
CA HIS A 254 -10.31 8.43 6.76
C HIS A 254 -9.84 7.05 6.27
N ASP A 255 -9.02 7.02 5.22
CA ASP A 255 -8.41 5.83 4.62
C ASP A 255 -6.96 5.60 5.08
N HIS A 256 -6.49 6.27 6.15
CA HIS A 256 -5.10 6.18 6.62
C HIS A 256 -4.68 4.74 6.94
N ARG A 257 -5.59 3.93 7.48
CA ARG A 257 -5.33 2.51 7.75
C ARG A 257 -5.18 1.71 6.45
N ARG A 258 -5.94 2.04 5.41
CA ARG A 258 -5.78 1.46 4.06
C ARG A 258 -4.43 1.84 3.46
N ILE A 259 -4.06 3.12 3.54
CA ILE A 259 -2.76 3.64 3.08
C ILE A 259 -1.61 2.89 3.78
N LEU A 260 -1.73 2.68 5.10
CA LEU A 260 -0.78 1.90 5.87
C LEU A 260 -0.70 0.44 5.36
N ALA A 261 -1.84 -0.24 5.17
CA ALA A 261 -1.86 -1.60 4.63
C ALA A 261 -1.17 -1.69 3.25
N THR A 262 -1.44 -0.73 2.35
CA THR A 262 -0.78 -0.61 1.04
C THR A 262 0.73 -0.47 1.19
N GLY A 263 1.20 0.41 2.08
CA GLY A 263 2.62 0.65 2.25
C GLY A 263 3.36 -0.50 2.93
N ILE A 264 2.72 -1.23 3.86
CA ILE A 264 3.28 -2.47 4.43
C ILE A 264 3.44 -3.51 3.34
N ALA A 265 2.39 -3.79 2.55
CA ALA A 265 2.44 -4.72 1.44
C ALA A 265 3.57 -4.36 0.45
N ARG A 266 3.66 -3.08 0.09
CA ARG A 266 4.70 -2.58 -0.81
C ARG A 266 6.10 -2.72 -0.24
N LEU A 267 6.31 -2.38 1.03
CA LEU A 267 7.61 -2.51 1.69
C LEU A 267 8.03 -3.98 1.79
N ARG A 268 7.13 -4.88 2.18
CA ARG A 268 7.38 -6.33 2.27
C ARG A 268 7.75 -6.95 0.93
N ALA A 269 7.06 -6.57 -0.15
CA ALA A 269 7.47 -6.96 -1.50
C ALA A 269 8.86 -6.40 -1.82
N LYS A 270 9.10 -5.11 -1.53
CA LYS A 270 10.32 -4.40 -1.91
C LYS A 270 11.59 -4.93 -1.26
N ILE A 271 11.53 -5.28 0.04
CA ILE A 271 12.70 -5.81 0.76
C ILE A 271 13.20 -7.15 0.21
N LYS A 272 12.39 -7.90 -0.56
CA LYS A 272 12.80 -9.18 -1.17
C LYS A 272 13.78 -8.99 -2.33
N TYR A 273 13.65 -7.90 -3.09
CA TYR A 273 14.40 -7.70 -4.33
C TYR A 273 15.25 -6.42 -4.36
N ARG A 274 15.03 -5.48 -3.45
CA ARG A 274 15.86 -4.28 -3.27
C ARG A 274 16.40 -4.19 -1.84
N PRO A 275 17.63 -3.73 -1.65
CA PRO A 275 18.23 -3.58 -0.32
C PRO A 275 17.73 -2.31 0.39
N VAL A 276 16.42 -2.01 0.35
CA VAL A 276 15.83 -0.80 0.98
C VAL A 276 15.85 -0.86 2.50
N VAL A 277 15.99 -2.05 3.08
CA VAL A 277 16.07 -2.23 4.54
C VAL A 277 17.26 -1.47 5.15
N PHE A 278 18.34 -1.23 4.41
CA PHE A 278 19.49 -0.48 4.94
C PHE A 278 19.20 1.00 5.20
N GLU A 279 18.14 1.58 4.62
CA GLU A 279 17.67 2.93 4.96
C GLU A 279 17.17 3.02 6.42
N LEU A 280 16.81 1.88 7.01
CA LEU A 280 16.34 1.75 8.39
C LEU A 280 17.48 1.39 9.36
N MET A 281 18.66 1.06 8.83
CA MET A 281 19.79 0.60 9.64
C MET A 281 20.71 1.77 10.03
N PRO A 282 21.35 1.72 11.21
CA PRO A 282 22.45 2.64 11.53
C PRO A 282 23.64 2.45 10.57
N GLU A 283 24.62 3.34 10.64
CA GLU A 283 25.80 3.29 9.75
C GLU A 283 26.61 2.00 9.92
N SER A 284 26.75 1.52 11.16
CA SER A 284 27.31 0.22 11.50
C SER A 284 26.28 -0.64 12.24
N PHE A 285 26.18 -1.92 11.87
CA PHE A 285 25.22 -2.85 12.47
C PHE A 285 25.74 -4.29 12.44
N THR A 286 25.22 -5.14 13.33
CA THR A 286 25.48 -6.59 13.27
C THR A 286 24.53 -7.27 12.28
N LEU A 287 24.94 -8.39 11.68
CA LEU A 287 24.05 -9.21 10.84
C LEU A 287 22.80 -9.69 11.58
N LEU A 288 22.90 -9.91 12.90
CA LEU A 288 21.74 -10.27 13.72
C LEU A 288 20.74 -9.12 13.80
N ARG A 289 21.20 -7.88 13.98
CA ARG A 289 20.32 -6.71 13.99
C ARG A 289 19.64 -6.52 12.63
N LEU A 290 20.39 -6.69 11.54
CA LEU A 290 19.82 -6.65 10.19
C LEU A 290 18.74 -7.73 10.00
N GLN A 291 19.02 -8.98 10.39
CA GLN A 291 18.06 -10.07 10.31
C GLN A 291 16.79 -9.74 11.09
N ARG A 292 16.92 -9.31 12.35
CA ARG A 292 15.78 -8.95 13.21
C ARG A 292 14.96 -7.80 12.64
N SER A 293 15.60 -6.82 12.00
CA SER A 293 14.88 -5.75 11.30
C SER A 293 14.07 -6.26 10.11
N VAL A 294 14.63 -7.16 9.31
CA VAL A 294 13.89 -7.79 8.20
C VAL A 294 12.74 -8.64 8.73
N GLU A 295 12.97 -9.44 9.78
CA GLU A 295 11.94 -10.25 10.43
C GLU A 295 10.80 -9.36 10.97
N ALA A 296 11.14 -8.25 11.63
CA ALA A 296 10.20 -7.26 12.15
C ALA A 296 9.34 -6.64 11.05
N LEU A 297 9.90 -6.34 9.88
CA LEU A 297 9.13 -5.80 8.74
C LEU A 297 8.29 -6.88 8.04
N ALA A 298 8.84 -8.09 7.89
CA ALA A 298 8.15 -9.21 7.26
C ALA A 298 7.02 -9.77 8.14
N GLY A 299 7.13 -9.60 9.47
CA GLY A 299 6.27 -10.29 10.43
C GLY A 299 6.51 -11.78 10.49
N ARG A 300 7.68 -12.26 10.07
CA ARG A 300 8.03 -13.69 10.03
C ARG A 300 9.46 -13.91 10.47
N ARG A 301 9.76 -15.09 11.02
CA ARG A 301 11.14 -15.49 11.32
C ARG A 301 11.85 -15.93 10.06
N LEU A 302 13.14 -15.62 9.98
CA LEU A 302 13.99 -16.00 8.87
C LEU A 302 14.97 -17.09 9.30
N HIS A 303 15.28 -18.00 8.37
CA HIS A 303 16.34 -18.98 8.61
C HIS A 303 17.71 -18.28 8.64
N LYS A 304 18.35 -18.26 9.81
CA LYS A 304 19.59 -17.52 10.08
C LYS A 304 20.70 -17.78 9.05
N GLN A 305 20.94 -19.05 8.71
CA GLN A 305 22.01 -19.42 7.78
C GLN A 305 21.68 -18.99 6.34
N ASN A 306 20.41 -19.12 5.92
CA ASN A 306 19.99 -18.72 4.58
C ASN A 306 20.07 -17.21 4.42
N PHE A 307 19.66 -16.47 5.46
CA PHE A 307 19.74 -15.01 5.47
C PHE A 307 21.18 -14.52 5.38
N ARG A 308 22.09 -15.08 6.18
CA ARG A 308 23.51 -14.76 6.11
C ARG A 308 24.08 -15.00 4.71
N ARG A 309 23.84 -16.21 4.16
CA ARG A 309 24.30 -16.57 2.82
C ARG A 309 23.77 -15.61 1.75
N LEU A 310 22.50 -15.23 1.84
CA LEU A 310 21.87 -14.28 0.91
C LEU A 310 22.57 -12.90 0.95
N VAL A 311 22.81 -12.37 2.15
CA VAL A 311 23.45 -11.06 2.33
C VAL A 311 24.90 -11.07 1.81
N GLU A 312 25.65 -12.12 2.11
CA GLU A 312 27.04 -12.31 1.67
C GLU A 312 27.13 -12.49 0.15
N GLN A 313 26.32 -13.37 -0.45
CA GLN A 313 26.29 -13.61 -1.90
C GLN A 313 25.94 -12.35 -2.70
N GLN A 314 25.06 -11.51 -2.15
CA GLN A 314 24.69 -10.25 -2.80
C GLN A 314 25.76 -9.16 -2.65
N GLY A 315 26.80 -9.38 -1.83
CA GLY A 315 27.87 -8.41 -1.61
C GLY A 315 27.39 -7.10 -0.98
N LEU A 316 26.25 -7.10 -0.29
CA LEU A 316 25.58 -5.87 0.19
C LEU A 316 26.29 -5.20 1.35
N VAL A 317 27.13 -5.94 2.07
CA VAL A 317 27.76 -5.48 3.31
C VAL A 317 29.26 -5.73 3.29
N GLU A 318 29.99 -4.91 4.03
CA GLU A 318 31.43 -5.05 4.28
C GLU A 318 31.71 -5.06 5.78
N ASP A 319 32.77 -5.76 6.17
CA ASP A 319 33.26 -5.82 7.56
C ASP A 319 33.94 -4.48 7.91
N THR A 320 33.63 -3.93 9.07
CA THR A 320 34.26 -2.71 9.58
C THR A 320 35.56 -2.99 10.33
N GLY A 321 35.83 -4.26 10.67
CA GLY A 321 36.92 -4.67 11.57
C GLY A 321 36.56 -4.51 13.06
N GLU A 322 35.46 -3.83 13.37
CA GLU A 322 35.00 -3.61 14.74
C GLU A 322 34.05 -4.73 15.21
N MET A 323 33.97 -4.88 16.53
CA MET A 323 33.13 -5.88 17.19
C MET A 323 32.20 -5.21 18.19
N SER A 324 30.97 -5.71 18.30
CA SER A 324 29.97 -5.26 19.26
C SER A 324 29.73 -6.33 20.33
N THR A 325 29.77 -5.92 21.60
CA THR A 325 29.47 -6.74 22.79
C THR A 325 28.00 -6.65 23.23
N ASP A 326 27.22 -5.77 22.60
CA ASP A 326 25.82 -5.46 22.93
C ASP A 326 24.81 -6.57 22.61
N THR A 327 25.29 -7.72 22.12
CA THR A 327 24.47 -8.87 21.72
C THR A 327 24.14 -9.81 22.88
N GLY A 328 24.61 -9.54 24.10
CA GLY A 328 24.39 -10.38 25.28
C GLY A 328 25.09 -11.75 25.22
N GLY A 329 26.07 -11.89 24.32
CA GLY A 329 26.80 -13.14 24.08
C GLY A 329 28.18 -12.89 23.49
N ARG A 330 28.66 -13.79 22.61
CA ARG A 330 29.95 -13.61 21.94
C ARG A 330 29.96 -12.30 21.11
N PRO A 331 31.08 -11.54 21.12
CA PRO A 331 31.20 -10.33 20.31
C PRO A 331 30.87 -10.59 18.84
N ALA A 332 30.06 -9.71 18.26
CA ALA A 332 29.58 -9.82 16.89
C ALA A 332 30.21 -8.76 15.99
N LYS A 333 30.63 -9.17 14.80
CA LYS A 333 31.19 -8.26 13.78
C LYS A 333 30.21 -7.14 13.43
N LEU A 334 30.74 -5.93 13.40
CA LEU A 334 30.05 -4.77 12.87
C LEU A 334 30.29 -4.69 11.36
N MET A 335 29.19 -4.52 10.64
CA MET A 335 29.13 -4.44 9.19
C MET A 335 28.60 -3.08 8.77
N ARG A 336 28.97 -2.64 7.57
CA ARG A 336 28.45 -1.43 6.92
C ARG A 336 27.79 -1.77 5.58
N PHE A 337 26.76 -1.04 5.22
CA PHE A 337 26.12 -1.18 3.90
C PHE A 337 27.00 -0.60 2.78
N ARG A 338 27.28 -1.41 1.74
CA ARG A 338 28.01 -1.01 0.55
C ARG A 338 27.10 -0.31 -0.44
N ARG A 339 26.95 1.01 -0.30
CA ARG A 339 26.08 1.84 -1.18
C ARG A 339 26.47 1.78 -2.66
N GLU A 340 27.73 1.51 -2.98
CA GLU A 340 28.25 1.44 -4.35
C GLU A 340 27.60 0.32 -5.17
N VAL A 341 27.22 -0.79 -4.53
CA VAL A 341 26.55 -1.94 -5.18
C VAL A 341 25.23 -1.52 -5.84
N LEU A 342 24.52 -0.52 -5.30
CA LEU A 342 23.32 0.01 -5.93
C LEU A 342 23.61 0.76 -7.23
N ARG A 343 24.73 1.48 -7.29
CA ARG A 343 25.16 2.20 -8.49
C ARG A 343 25.63 1.21 -9.55
N GLU A 344 26.44 0.23 -9.17
CA GLU A 344 26.91 -0.84 -10.06
C GLU A 344 25.74 -1.61 -10.68
N ARG A 345 24.76 -2.04 -9.87
CA ARG A 345 23.57 -2.76 -10.38
C ARG A 345 22.70 -1.90 -11.29
N SER A 346 22.59 -0.60 -11.00
CA SER A 346 21.82 0.32 -11.85
C SER A 346 22.55 0.60 -13.17
N ALA A 347 23.89 0.64 -13.15
CA ALA A 347 24.73 0.81 -14.33
C ALA A 347 24.77 -0.44 -15.22
N MET A 348 24.70 -1.64 -14.64
CA MET A 348 24.66 -2.89 -15.42
C MET A 348 23.33 -3.08 -16.17
N GLY A 349 22.25 -2.43 -15.73
CA GLY A 349 20.91 -2.56 -16.30
C GLY A 349 20.36 -3.99 -16.23
N THR A 350 19.05 -4.14 -16.40
CA THR A 350 18.52 -5.43 -16.84
C THR A 350 18.89 -5.54 -18.31
N LYS A 351 20.02 -6.19 -18.64
CA LYS A 351 20.33 -6.50 -20.03
C LYS A 351 19.16 -7.32 -20.58
N LEU A 352 18.38 -6.70 -21.46
CA LEU A 352 17.37 -7.42 -22.21
C LEU A 352 18.10 -8.52 -22.99
N PRO A 353 17.60 -9.77 -23.00
CA PRO A 353 18.17 -10.81 -23.83
C PRO A 353 17.86 -10.46 -25.29
N LEU A 354 18.70 -9.62 -25.88
CA LEU A 354 18.61 -9.26 -27.29
C LEU A 354 19.03 -10.49 -28.09
N SER A 355 18.13 -10.99 -28.94
CA SER A 355 18.48 -11.99 -29.93
C SER A 355 19.53 -11.39 -30.87
N LEU A 356 20.69 -12.02 -30.97
CA LEU A 356 21.63 -11.73 -32.05
C LEU A 356 20.99 -12.26 -33.32
N SER A 357 20.56 -11.36 -34.21
CA SER A 357 20.19 -11.72 -35.59
C SER A 357 21.43 -12.27 -36.28
N GLY A 358 21.35 -13.53 -36.70
CA GLY A 358 22.39 -14.23 -37.45
C GLY A 358 22.50 -13.81 -38.90
#